data_AF-A0A415S7E4-F1
#
_entry.id   AF-A0A415S7E4-F1
#
_cell.length_a   1.000
_cell.length_b   1.000
_cell.length_c   1.000
_cell.angle_alpha   90.00
_cell.angle_beta   90.00
_cell.angle_gamma   90.00
#
_symmetry.space_group_name_H-M   'P 1'
#
loop_
_entity.id
_entity.type
_entity.pdbx_description
1 polymer ?
#
loop_
_entity_poly.entity_id
_entity_poly.type
_entity_poly.pdbx_seq_one_letter_code
_entity_poly.pdbx_strand_id
1 'polypeptide(L)'
;MRAIVFQLLKDRVGISTNSRDPVLYAIIDGILDECENVYGIHITEERHDHILLILDWATWKYSHPEDGVIPRSIRFRINNLMIKAVQNESNMG
;
A
#
# COMPACT_ATOMS: atom_id res chain seq x y z
N MET A 1 -5.46 -5.63 -7.64
CA MET A 1 -4.41 -4.80 -6.99
C MET A 1 -3.19 -5.62 -6.58
N ARG A 2 -3.35 -6.59 -5.67
CA ARG A 2 -2.25 -7.39 -5.08
C ARG A 2 -1.24 -7.96 -6.10
N ALA A 3 -1.73 -8.62 -7.15
CA ALA A 3 -0.87 -9.25 -8.17
C ALA A 3 -0.01 -8.22 -8.93
N ILE A 4 -0.57 -7.05 -9.24
CA ILE A 4 0.13 -5.96 -9.92
C ILE A 4 1.26 -5.43 -9.03
N VAL A 5 0.94 -5.08 -7.78
CA VAL A 5 1.93 -4.56 -6.84
C VAL A 5 3.00 -5.60 -6.55
N PHE A 6 2.65 -6.87 -6.45
CA PHE A 6 3.59 -7.96 -6.21
C PHE A 6 4.67 -8.05 -7.29
N GLN A 7 4.28 -8.02 -8.58
CA GLN A 7 5.26 -8.07 -9.67
C GLN A 7 6.15 -6.82 -9.68
N LEU A 8 5.54 -5.63 -9.54
CA LEU A 8 6.29 -4.38 -9.46
C LEU A 8 7.25 -4.34 -8.26
N LEU A 9 6.87 -4.93 -7.13
CA LEU A 9 7.69 -5.01 -5.94
C LEU A 9 8.89 -5.91 -6.20
N LYS A 10 8.70 -7.11 -6.76
CA LYS A 10 9.78 -8.03 -7.13
C LYS A 10 10.79 -7.37 -8.05
N ASP A 11 10.30 -6.69 -9.10
CA ASP A 11 11.14 -5.95 -10.04
C ASP A 11 11.92 -4.83 -9.34
N ARG A 12 11.24 -4.06 -8.47
CA ARG A 12 11.84 -2.92 -7.76
C ARG A 12 12.91 -3.33 -6.75
N VAL A 13 12.74 -4.45 -6.05
CA VAL A 13 13.72 -4.94 -5.05
C VAL A 13 14.71 -5.96 -5.61
N GLY A 14 14.61 -6.31 -6.90
CA GLY A 14 15.54 -7.21 -7.58
C GLY A 14 15.39 -8.69 -7.21
N ILE A 15 14.20 -9.15 -6.83
CA ILE A 15 13.94 -10.57 -6.48
C ILE A 15 13.39 -11.32 -7.69
N SER A 16 14.19 -12.25 -8.22
CA SER A 16 13.78 -13.13 -9.32
C SER A 16 13.34 -14.53 -8.88
N THR A 17 13.64 -14.92 -7.64
CA THR A 17 13.25 -16.23 -7.08
C THR A 17 11.90 -16.16 -6.36
N ASN A 18 11.35 -17.32 -6.00
CA ASN A 18 10.02 -17.42 -5.38
C ASN A 18 10.06 -17.66 -3.85
N SER A 19 11.24 -17.80 -3.26
CA SER A 19 11.38 -18.13 -1.83
C SER A 19 10.89 -17.01 -0.90
N ARG A 20 10.79 -15.77 -1.39
CA ARG A 20 10.31 -14.60 -0.65
C ARG A 20 8.86 -14.25 -0.94
N ASP A 21 8.22 -14.91 -1.90
CA ASP A 21 6.86 -14.61 -2.33
C ASP A 21 5.85 -14.59 -1.16
N PRO A 22 5.88 -15.55 -0.20
CA PRO A 22 4.96 -15.52 0.93
C PRO A 22 5.08 -14.26 1.79
N VAL A 23 6.30 -13.75 2.00
CA VAL A 23 6.55 -12.53 2.79
C VAL A 23 6.09 -11.30 2.03
N LEU A 24 6.38 -11.21 0.73
CA LEU A 24 5.94 -10.08 -0.10
C LEU A 24 4.42 -10.00 -0.15
N TYR A 25 3.75 -11.15 -0.29
CA TYR A 25 2.30 -11.23 -0.23
C TYR A 25 1.75 -10.77 1.11
N ALA A 26 2.28 -11.26 2.23
CA ALA A 26 1.84 -10.86 3.57
C ALA A 26 2.00 -9.35 3.81
N ILE A 27 3.08 -8.74 3.31
CA ILE A 27 3.27 -7.28 3.40
C ILE A 27 2.19 -6.53 2.62
N ILE A 28 1.94 -6.94 1.38
CA ILE A 28 0.94 -6.27 0.52
C ILE A 28 -0.46 -6.42 1.11
N ASP A 29 -0.82 -7.62 1.55
CA ASP A 29 -2.13 -7.90 2.14
C ASP A 29 -2.34 -7.13 3.44
N GLY A 30 -1.34 -7.11 4.33
CA GLY A 30 -1.42 -6.32 5.56
C GLY A 30 -1.57 -4.83 5.31
N ILE A 31 -0.92 -4.28 4.28
CA ILE A 31 -1.08 -2.87 3.89
C ILE A 31 -2.49 -2.60 3.35
N LEU A 32 -3.03 -3.49 2.52
CA LEU A 32 -4.39 -3.36 1.98
C LEU A 32 -5.43 -3.43 3.10
N ASP A 33 -5.26 -4.37 4.03
CA ASP A 33 -6.11 -4.51 5.20
C ASP A 33 -6.05 -3.27 6.10
N GLU A 34 -4.87 -2.67 6.29
CA GLU A 34 -4.71 -1.42 7.06
C GLU A 34 -5.41 -0.24 6.37
N CYS A 35 -5.27 -0.12 5.04
CA CYS A 35 -5.98 0.90 4.27
C CYS A 35 -7.49 0.80 4.45
N GLU A 36 -8.07 -0.39 4.32
CA GLU A 36 -9.52 -0.58 4.38
C GLU A 36 -10.04 -0.48 5.82
N ASN A 37 -9.47 -1.25 6.74
CA ASN A 37 -10.06 -1.47 8.06
C ASN A 37 -9.61 -0.43 9.11
N VAL A 38 -8.48 0.25 8.91
CA VAL A 38 -7.96 1.24 9.86
C VAL A 38 -8.16 2.65 9.35
N TYR A 39 -7.88 2.90 8.07
CA TYR A 39 -7.95 4.25 7.51
C TYR A 39 -9.24 4.53 6.72
N GLY A 40 -10.09 3.54 6.47
CA GLY A 40 -11.31 3.71 5.68
C GLY A 40 -11.04 4.10 4.21
N ILE A 41 -9.88 3.71 3.68
CA ILE A 41 -9.44 4.04 2.33
C ILE A 41 -9.69 2.85 1.41
N HIS A 42 -10.57 3.02 0.43
CA HIS A 42 -10.74 2.03 -0.63
C HIS A 42 -9.64 2.15 -1.69
N ILE A 43 -8.82 1.10 -1.78
CA ILE A 43 -7.73 0.98 -2.75
C ILE A 43 -8.25 0.24 -3.99
N THR A 44 -7.94 0.78 -5.18
CA THR A 44 -8.41 0.25 -6.47
C THR A 44 -7.27 0.26 -7.49
N GLU A 45 -7.22 -0.74 -8.35
CA GLU A 45 -6.20 -0.90 -9.41
C GLU A 45 -6.42 0.00 -10.62
N GLU A 46 -7.58 0.64 -10.73
CA GLU A 46 -7.86 1.64 -11.79
C GLU A 46 -7.08 2.95 -11.58
N ARG A 47 -6.50 3.12 -10.38
CA ARG A 47 -5.81 4.33 -9.95
C ARG A 47 -4.31 4.09 -9.76
N HIS A 48 -3.51 4.66 -10.65
CA HIS A 48 -2.05 4.54 -10.60
C HIS A 48 -1.46 5.15 -9.31
N ASP A 49 -2.07 6.20 -8.75
CA ASP A 49 -1.65 6.77 -7.48
C ASP A 49 -1.89 5.82 -6.30
N HIS A 50 -2.89 4.93 -6.39
CA HIS A 50 -3.10 3.86 -5.42
C HIS A 50 -2.06 2.76 -5.58
N ILE A 51 -1.81 2.27 -6.80
CA ILE A 51 -0.78 1.25 -7.08
C ILE A 51 0.57 1.70 -6.52
N LEU A 52 0.97 2.93 -6.84
CA LEU A 52 2.24 3.50 -6.38
C LEU A 52 2.30 3.67 -4.86
N LEU A 53 1.16 3.92 -4.19
CA LEU A 53 1.14 4.06 -2.73
C LEU A 53 1.48 2.73 -2.06
N ILE A 54 0.79 1.67 -2.48
CA ILE A 54 1.02 0.32 -1.94
C ILE A 54 2.42 -0.17 -2.29
N LEU A 55 2.90 0.09 -3.52
CA LEU A 55 4.25 -0.27 -3.93
C LEU A 55 5.32 0.43 -3.09
N ASP A 56 5.23 1.74 -2.89
CA ASP A 56 6.21 2.51 -2.11
C ASP A 56 6.22 2.05 -0.65
N TRP A 57 5.04 1.80 -0.08
CA TRP A 57 4.91 1.35 1.30
C TRP A 57 5.41 -0.09 1.48
N ALA A 58 5.06 -1.01 0.58
CA ALA A 58 5.55 -2.38 0.62
C ALA A 58 7.08 -2.44 0.43
N THR A 59 7.63 -1.61 -0.46
CA THR A 59 9.08 -1.46 -0.63
C THR A 59 9.73 -1.03 0.68
N TRP A 60 9.17 0.01 1.34
CA TRP A 60 9.72 0.50 2.61
C TRP A 60 9.64 -0.56 3.72
N LYS A 61 8.49 -1.22 3.90
CA LYS A 61 8.29 -2.27 4.91
C LYS A 61 9.23 -3.45 4.70
N TYR A 62 9.42 -3.87 3.45
CA TYR A 62 10.35 -4.95 3.12
C TYR A 62 11.80 -4.58 3.46
N SER A 63 12.21 -3.34 3.17
CA SER A 63 13.56 -2.86 3.48
C SER A 63 13.79 -2.51 4.96
N HIS A 64 12.72 -2.26 5.73
CA HIS A 64 12.79 -1.81 7.13
C HIS A 64 11.83 -2.61 8.03
N PRO A 65 12.05 -3.92 8.22
CA PRO A 65 11.13 -4.79 8.95
C PRO A 65 10.99 -4.42 10.44
N GLU A 66 12.05 -3.87 11.04
CA GLU A 66 12.10 -3.51 12.46
C GLU A 66 11.73 -2.04 12.73
N ASP A 67 11.49 -1.24 11.69
CA ASP A 67 11.15 0.18 11.85
C ASP A 67 9.63 0.37 11.94
N GLY A 68 9.20 1.13 12.95
CA GLY A 68 7.79 1.42 13.23
C GLY A 68 7.26 2.66 12.51
N VAL A 69 8.12 3.58 12.06
CA VAL A 69 7.66 4.88 11.58
C VAL A 69 7.67 4.96 10.05
N ILE A 70 6.48 4.85 9.45
CA ILE A 70 6.33 5.03 8.00
C ILE A 70 6.84 6.41 7.53
N PRO A 71 7.50 6.50 6.35
CA PRO A 71 7.97 7.74 5.77
C PRO A 71 6.88 8.81 5.67
N ARG A 72 7.26 10.07 5.87
CA ARG A 72 6.34 11.22 5.79
C ARG A 72 5.61 11.32 4.45
N SER A 73 6.26 10.95 3.35
CA SER A 73 5.65 10.94 2.01
C SER A 73 4.49 9.95 1.90
N ILE A 74 4.65 8.74 2.44
CA ILE A 74 3.58 7.72 2.49
C ILE A 74 2.45 8.21 3.39
N ARG A 75 2.79 8.70 4.60
CA ARG A 75 1.80 9.26 5.54
C ARG A 75 0.98 10.39 4.93
N PHE A 76 1.61 11.29 4.19
CA PHE A 76 0.93 12.39 3.51
C PHE A 76 -0.09 11.89 2.47
N ARG A 77 0.28 10.88 1.67
CA ARG A 77 -0.63 10.28 0.67
C ARG A 77 -1.81 9.58 1.33
N ILE A 78 -1.58 8.85 2.43
CA ILE A 78 -2.64 8.23 3.24
C ILE A 78 -3.60 9.31 3.74
N ASN A 79 -3.09 10.37 4.37
CA ASN A 79 -3.92 11.48 4.87
C ASN A 79 -4.77 12.11 3.77
N ASN A 80 -4.22 12.35 2.58
CA ASN A 80 -4.97 12.91 1.46
C ASN A 80 -6.09 11.97 0.99
N LEU A 81 -5.87 10.66 1.02
CA LEU A 81 -6.89 9.67 0.67
C LEU A 81 -7.98 9.58 1.75
N MET A 82 -7.63 9.64 3.04
CA MET A 82 -8.60 9.70 4.14
C MET A 82 -9.51 10.92 4.03
N ILE A 83 -8.93 12.11 3.77
CA ILE A 83 -9.72 13.34 3.59
C ILE A 83 -10.71 13.20 2.43
N LYS A 84 -10.26 12.63 1.30
CA LYS A 84 -11.14 12.38 0.14
C LYS A 84 -12.25 11.37 0.46
N ALA A 85 -11.96 10.32 1.23
CA ALA A 85 -12.94 9.33 1.64
C ALA A 85 -14.05 9.97 2.49
N VAL A 86 -13.68 10.75 3.51
CA VAL A 86 -14.63 11.47 4.38
C VAL A 86 -15.48 12.49 3.59
N GLN A 87 -14.87 13.21 2.64
CA GLN A 87 -15.61 14.14 1.78
C GLN A 87 -16.64 13.44 0.90
N ASN A 88 -16.29 12.27 0.35
CA ASN A 88 -17.22 11.49 -0.46
C ASN A 88 -18.40 10.98 0.37
N GLU A 89 -18.17 10.50 1.59
CA GLU A 89 -19.24 10.08 2.52
C GLU A 89 -20.18 11.24 2.87
N SER A 90 -19.62 12.41 3.17
CA SER A 90 -20.40 13.62 3.49
C SER A 90 -21.29 14.07 2.33
N ASN A 91 -20.86 13.87 1.08
CA ASN A 91 -21.62 14.24 -0.11
C ASN A 91 -22.75 13.24 -0.45
N MET A 92 -22.78 12.08 0.20
CA MET A 92 -23.82 11.05 0.00
C MET A 92 -24.95 11.12 1.04
N GLY A 93 -24.87 12.02 2.02
CA GLY A 93 -25.90 12.29 3.03
C GLY A 93 -26.71 13.54 2.70
#